data_AF-A0AAF6BED8-F1
#
_entry.id   AF-A0AAF6BED8-F1
#
_cell.length_a   1.000
_cell.length_b   1.000
_cell.length_c   1.000
_cell.angle_alpha   90.00
_cell.angle_beta   90.00
_cell.angle_gamma   90.00
#
_symmetry.space_group_name_H-M   'P 1'
#
loop_
_entity.id
_entity.type
_entity.pdbx_description
1 polymer ?
#
loop_
_entity_poly.entity_id
_entity_poly.type
_entity_poly.pdbx_seq_one_letter_code
_entity_poly.pdbx_strand_id
1 'polypeptide(L)'
;MGRSRKLIKWKTLYNELISRYNLQISVNVDISENIILWAEHPSTADSSSSVGSEPSSTIDGSSVASTSGASEKDSMHSFTVQSLPPFRLVYTLPVSYPSHSPPLFTLSSMWLNSAKLSRLCSALDKIWAEQKGQVVLYSWIEWLQTQSLTFLGMFEKLELGPYTVDGEICRQDSDERASSGCISFESDIARLLRHNEERRNEEFCKAIHTCYICFSEHLGKDFARLPCQHIFCMDCMQTLATVHVKEGSVNKLNCPDTSCRGSIPPYLLKELLEEEVFQRWEDLVLQRSLDAMMDIVYCPRCKTVCIEEEDNFVQCTKCFYSFCSLCRQSWHVGQECMSAEARLKILQGRRNMGQSDEDQRRKEEELRNEMMNMNYVRREAKQCPKCKMAISKSEGCNKMVCSNCDQFFCFKCGEAIKGYDHFADGQCELFVEVQEIARWQPEALLLQQQAQAELELWPERGRQCPNCRQLNVKTRNNNHIYCWACRSSYCCLCYKVVRRTSEHYGSGPSKCRQHTAD
;
A
#
# COMPACT_ATOMS: atom_id res chain seq x y z
N MET A 1 11.00 25.02 79.33
CA MET A 1 9.78 25.60 78.70
C MET A 1 9.94 26.01 77.21
N GLY A 2 11.14 26.10 76.63
CA GLY A 2 11.34 26.61 75.24
C GLY A 2 11.11 25.61 74.08
N ARG A 3 11.28 24.29 74.28
CA ARG A 3 11.07 23.29 73.21
C ARG A 3 9.58 23.04 72.91
N SER A 4 8.71 23.10 73.91
CA SER A 4 7.26 22.91 73.75
C SER A 4 6.61 24.02 72.92
N ARG A 5 7.05 25.28 73.07
CA ARG A 5 6.48 26.43 72.34
C ARG A 5 6.83 26.45 70.84
N LYS A 6 7.99 25.91 70.44
CA LYS A 6 8.36 25.78 69.01
C LYS A 6 7.60 24.66 68.32
N LEU A 7 7.42 23.50 68.96
CA LEU A 7 6.59 22.40 68.44
C LEU A 7 5.13 22.81 68.28
N ILE A 8 4.58 23.58 69.21
CA ILE A 8 3.21 24.12 69.11
C ILE A 8 3.11 25.03 67.88
N LYS A 9 4.01 26.00 67.68
CA LYS A 9 3.99 26.90 66.50
C LYS A 9 4.07 26.17 65.15
N TRP A 10 4.90 25.14 65.03
CA TRP A 10 4.98 24.34 63.80
C TRP A 10 3.71 23.52 63.54
N LYS A 11 3.11 22.95 64.59
CA LYS A 11 1.84 22.23 64.51
C LYS A 11 0.70 23.16 64.12
N THR A 12 0.70 24.40 64.62
CA THR A 12 -0.29 25.42 64.26
C THR A 12 -0.14 25.87 62.80
N LEU A 13 1.09 26.13 62.33
CA LEU A 13 1.36 26.52 60.92
C LEU A 13 1.07 25.39 59.92
N TYR A 14 1.40 24.14 60.27
CA TYR A 14 1.09 22.96 59.46
C TYR A 14 -0.43 22.70 59.36
N ASN A 15 -1.14 22.82 60.48
CA ASN A 15 -2.60 22.70 60.50
C ASN A 15 -3.28 23.87 59.76
N GLU A 16 -2.74 25.09 59.86
CA GLU A 16 -3.22 26.25 59.09
C GLU A 16 -2.96 26.09 57.58
N LEU A 17 -1.82 25.52 57.17
CA LEU A 17 -1.51 25.23 55.77
C LEU A 17 -2.43 24.16 55.20
N ILE A 18 -2.57 23.00 55.86
CA ILE A 18 -3.40 21.90 55.36
C ILE A 18 -4.90 22.26 55.36
N SER A 19 -5.35 23.08 56.31
CA SER A 19 -6.75 23.53 56.34
C SER A 19 -7.15 24.43 55.15
N ARG A 20 -6.19 24.91 54.34
CA ARG A 20 -6.42 25.75 53.16
C ARG A 20 -6.33 25.03 51.82
N TYR A 21 -5.89 23.77 51.79
CA TYR A 21 -5.74 23.02 50.53
C TYR A 21 -6.74 21.87 50.46
N ASN A 22 -7.47 21.80 49.35
CA ASN A 22 -8.26 20.62 49.00
C ASN A 22 -7.29 19.51 48.59
N LEU A 23 -7.24 18.43 49.37
CA LEU A 23 -6.46 17.23 49.08
C LEU A 23 -7.34 16.24 48.31
N GLN A 24 -6.74 15.46 47.40
CA GLN A 24 -7.46 14.47 46.61
C GLN A 24 -6.75 13.11 46.66
N ILE A 25 -7.52 12.05 46.88
CA ILE A 25 -7.05 10.66 46.81
C ILE A 25 -7.95 9.89 45.83
N SER A 26 -7.32 9.07 44.98
CA SER A 26 -8.02 8.10 44.14
C SER A 26 -7.97 6.74 44.84
N VAL A 27 -9.14 6.20 45.19
CA VAL A 27 -9.27 4.93 45.90
C VAL A 27 -9.74 3.88 44.89
N ASN A 28 -8.86 2.97 44.52
CA ASN A 28 -9.22 1.81 43.71
C ASN A 28 -10.14 0.89 44.53
N VAL A 29 -11.09 0.27 43.85
CA VAL A 29 -12.02 -0.68 44.47
C VAL A 29 -11.53 -2.08 44.18
N ASP A 30 -11.40 -2.91 45.20
CA ASP A 30 -10.97 -4.29 45.06
C ASP A 30 -12.13 -5.14 44.53
N ILE A 31 -11.84 -5.97 43.52
CA ILE A 31 -12.79 -6.87 42.86
C ILE A 31 -12.16 -8.27 42.91
N SER A 32 -12.94 -9.28 43.30
CA SER A 32 -12.42 -10.62 43.56
C SER A 32 -11.97 -11.36 42.30
N GLU A 33 -12.69 -11.26 41.18
CA GLU A 33 -12.26 -11.80 39.87
C GLU A 33 -12.89 -11.04 38.70
N ASN A 34 -14.22 -11.02 38.63
CA ASN A 34 -14.98 -10.27 37.62
C ASN A 34 -16.27 -9.75 38.27
N ILE A 35 -16.72 -8.58 37.83
CA ILE A 35 -18.03 -8.02 38.19
C ILE A 35 -18.89 -7.87 36.93
N ILE A 36 -20.16 -8.23 37.02
CA ILE A 36 -21.12 -8.15 35.92
C ILE A 36 -21.78 -6.76 35.93
N LEU A 37 -21.55 -5.98 34.87
CA LEU A 37 -22.28 -4.76 34.59
C LEU A 37 -23.69 -5.09 34.08
N TRP A 38 -24.70 -4.41 34.62
CA TRP A 38 -26.10 -4.66 34.29
C TRP A 38 -26.91 -3.36 34.31
N ALA A 39 -27.86 -3.23 33.38
CA ALA A 39 -28.98 -2.30 33.53
C ALA A 39 -30.28 -2.88 32.97
N GLU A 40 -31.39 -2.43 33.52
CA GLU A 40 -32.72 -2.58 32.95
C GLU A 40 -33.00 -1.43 31.98
N HIS A 41 -33.61 -1.74 30.83
CA HIS A 41 -34.04 -0.73 29.87
C HIS A 41 -35.10 0.17 30.54
N PRO A 42 -35.04 1.51 30.43
CA PRO A 42 -36.19 2.33 30.72
C PRO A 42 -37.25 2.00 29.66
N SER A 43 -38.34 1.35 30.05
CA SER A 43 -39.48 1.11 29.17
C SER A 43 -39.92 2.43 28.54
N THR A 44 -39.75 2.57 27.23
CA THR A 44 -40.28 3.71 26.48
C THR A 44 -41.80 3.64 26.60
N ALA A 45 -42.38 4.56 27.37
CA ALA A 45 -43.83 4.72 27.43
C ALA A 45 -44.36 5.11 26.05
N ASP A 46 -45.42 4.42 25.64
CA ASP A 46 -46.12 4.60 24.38
C ASP A 46 -46.39 6.07 24.05
N SER A 47 -45.91 6.51 22.89
CA SER A 47 -46.46 7.68 22.20
C SER A 47 -46.71 7.31 20.74
N SER A 48 -47.90 6.75 20.52
CA SER A 48 -48.50 6.61 19.21
C SER A 48 -48.66 7.99 18.57
N SER A 49 -47.95 8.27 17.48
CA SER A 49 -48.53 9.05 16.38
C SER A 49 -47.97 8.58 15.05
N SER A 50 -48.87 7.96 14.30
CA SER A 50 -48.76 7.53 12.93
C SER A 50 -48.69 8.73 11.98
N VAL A 51 -47.70 8.76 11.09
CA VAL A 51 -47.90 9.20 9.69
C VAL A 51 -46.95 8.38 8.81
N GLY A 52 -47.52 7.60 7.90
CA GLY A 52 -46.79 6.72 7.00
C GLY A 52 -46.27 7.43 5.75
N SER A 53 -45.30 6.79 5.10
CA SER A 53 -45.07 6.76 3.64
C SER A 53 -43.99 5.72 3.31
N GLU A 54 -44.38 4.66 2.60
CA GLU A 54 -43.52 3.67 1.90
C GLU A 54 -43.42 4.03 0.40
N PRO A 55 -42.67 3.29 -0.46
CA PRO A 55 -41.29 2.81 -0.33
C PRO A 55 -40.49 3.05 -1.65
N SER A 56 -39.16 2.83 -1.68
CA SER A 56 -38.45 2.19 -2.82
C SER A 56 -36.94 1.95 -2.61
N SER A 57 -36.57 0.66 -2.74
CA SER A 57 -35.36 0.05 -3.34
C SER A 57 -33.95 0.19 -2.72
N THR A 58 -33.55 -0.89 -2.00
CA THR A 58 -32.38 -1.80 -2.17
C THR A 58 -30.93 -1.26 -2.21
N ILE A 59 -30.05 -1.77 -1.33
CA ILE A 59 -29.02 -2.83 -1.56
C ILE A 59 -28.16 -3.05 -0.28
N ASP A 60 -28.03 -4.32 0.14
CA ASP A 60 -27.11 -4.91 1.13
C ASP A 60 -25.64 -5.00 0.60
N GLY A 61 -24.57 -5.17 1.37
CA GLY A 61 -24.42 -5.46 2.80
C GLY A 61 -22.98 -5.85 3.16
N SER A 62 -22.73 -6.16 4.43
CA SER A 62 -21.63 -7.03 4.87
C SER A 62 -21.96 -7.62 6.24
N SER A 63 -22.04 -8.94 6.25
CA SER A 63 -22.55 -9.83 7.29
C SER A 63 -21.50 -10.23 8.32
N VAL A 64 -21.89 -10.26 9.60
CA VAL A 64 -21.27 -11.13 10.62
C VAL A 64 -22.35 -12.09 11.12
N ALA A 65 -22.05 -13.38 11.06
CA ALA A 65 -22.99 -14.47 11.26
C ALA A 65 -23.59 -14.48 12.69
N SER A 66 -24.91 -14.38 12.76
CA SER A 66 -25.72 -14.66 13.94
C SER A 66 -26.48 -15.96 13.69
N THR A 67 -26.27 -16.98 14.53
CA THR A 67 -27.11 -18.17 14.57
C THR A 67 -28.48 -17.80 15.13
N SER A 68 -29.52 -18.11 14.35
CA SER A 68 -30.91 -17.75 14.58
C SER A 68 -31.62 -18.67 15.59
N GLY A 69 -32.43 -18.03 16.43
CA GLY A 69 -33.46 -18.65 17.26
C GLY A 69 -34.36 -17.55 17.78
N ALA A 70 -35.45 -17.25 17.06
CA ALA A 70 -36.39 -16.19 17.38
C ALA A 70 -37.21 -16.52 18.64
N SER A 71 -37.21 -15.59 19.59
CA SER A 71 -38.28 -15.38 20.58
C SER A 71 -38.16 -13.93 21.05
N GLU A 72 -39.20 -13.12 20.84
CA GLU A 72 -39.37 -11.79 21.45
C GLU A 72 -39.35 -11.90 22.98
N LYS A 73 -38.20 -11.64 23.63
CA LYS A 73 -38.06 -11.39 25.08
C LYS A 73 -36.80 -10.56 25.35
N ASP A 74 -36.97 -9.44 26.05
CA ASP A 74 -35.98 -8.66 26.80
C ASP A 74 -34.52 -8.75 26.34
N SER A 75 -34.08 -7.82 25.49
CA SER A 75 -32.67 -7.64 25.15
C SER A 75 -31.90 -7.05 26.35
N MET A 76 -31.53 -7.92 27.29
CA MET A 76 -30.62 -7.65 28.40
C MET A 76 -29.17 -7.61 27.91
N HIS A 77 -28.44 -6.55 28.22
CA HIS A 77 -26.98 -6.48 28.01
C HIS A 77 -26.25 -6.70 29.34
N SER A 78 -25.36 -7.68 29.37
CA SER A 78 -24.46 -7.91 30.51
C SER A 78 -23.02 -7.95 30.01
N PHE A 79 -22.12 -7.30 30.76
CA PHE A 79 -20.70 -7.24 30.43
C PHE A 79 -19.88 -7.57 31.67
N THR A 80 -18.73 -8.21 31.52
CA THR A 80 -17.83 -8.53 32.65
C THR A 80 -16.61 -7.61 32.65
N VAL A 81 -16.31 -6.99 33.78
CA VAL A 81 -15.10 -6.20 33.98
C VAL A 81 -14.30 -6.69 35.18
N GLN A 82 -12.99 -6.48 35.14
CA GLN A 82 -12.01 -6.88 36.16
C GLN A 82 -11.51 -5.68 36.98
N SER A 83 -11.70 -4.46 36.46
CA SER A 83 -11.33 -3.22 37.14
C SER A 83 -12.42 -2.16 36.97
N LEU A 84 -12.67 -1.39 38.04
CA LEU A 84 -13.56 -0.23 38.04
C LEU A 84 -12.76 1.07 38.23
N PRO A 85 -13.20 2.19 37.64
CA PRO A 85 -12.61 3.49 37.90
C PRO A 85 -12.61 3.80 39.40
N PRO A 86 -11.53 4.38 39.95
CA PRO A 86 -11.44 4.62 41.38
C PRO A 86 -12.46 5.66 41.86
N PHE A 87 -12.85 5.54 43.14
CA PHE A 87 -13.49 6.65 43.82
C PHE A 87 -12.52 7.81 43.95
N ARG A 88 -13.04 9.03 43.82
CA ARG A 88 -12.27 10.24 44.09
C ARG A 88 -12.77 10.87 45.37
N LEU A 89 -11.95 10.78 46.41
CA LEU A 89 -12.18 11.41 47.71
C LEU A 89 -11.41 12.72 47.77
N VAL A 90 -12.13 13.84 47.68
CA VAL A 90 -11.59 15.18 47.91
C VAL A 90 -11.88 15.54 49.36
N TYR A 91 -10.88 16.00 50.10
CA TYR A 91 -11.08 16.35 51.51
C TYR A 91 -10.19 17.50 51.97
N THR A 92 -10.65 18.15 53.05
CA THR A 92 -9.95 19.23 53.74
C THR A 92 -9.95 18.92 55.22
N LEU A 93 -8.79 19.04 55.86
CA LEU A 93 -8.65 18.76 57.28
C LEU A 93 -8.84 20.07 58.07
N PRO A 94 -9.94 20.23 58.82
CA PRO A 94 -10.12 21.41 59.65
C PRO A 94 -9.07 21.45 60.76
N VAL A 95 -8.79 22.64 61.29
CA VAL A 95 -7.79 22.85 62.36
C VAL A 95 -8.08 22.02 63.61
N SER A 96 -9.35 21.68 63.83
CA SER A 96 -9.82 20.88 64.97
C SER A 96 -9.84 19.37 64.73
N TYR A 97 -9.41 18.88 63.56
CA TYR A 97 -9.21 17.45 63.30
C TYR A 97 -7.86 16.96 63.90
N PRO A 98 -7.80 15.72 64.43
CA PRO A 98 -8.89 14.75 64.62
C PRO A 98 -9.63 14.89 65.95
N SER A 99 -9.32 15.90 66.77
CA SER A 99 -9.80 15.95 68.16
C SER A 99 -11.29 16.23 68.29
N HIS A 100 -11.86 17.11 67.46
CA HIS A 100 -13.24 17.59 67.63
C HIS A 100 -14.10 17.56 66.37
N SER A 101 -13.50 17.65 65.18
CA SER A 101 -14.22 17.69 63.90
C SER A 101 -13.70 16.64 62.92
N PRO A 102 -14.57 16.07 62.07
CA PRO A 102 -14.16 15.18 61.00
C PRO A 102 -13.49 15.96 59.85
N PRO A 103 -12.81 15.26 58.93
CA PRO A 103 -12.47 15.82 57.62
C PRO A 103 -13.74 16.30 56.89
N LEU A 104 -13.68 17.48 56.27
CA LEU A 104 -14.69 17.88 55.28
C LEU A 104 -14.36 17.14 53.99
N PHE A 105 -15.33 16.48 53.36
CA PHE A 105 -15.05 15.69 52.17
C PHE A 105 -16.17 15.74 51.12
N THR A 106 -15.79 15.42 49.89
CA THR A 106 -16.65 15.14 48.75
C THR A 106 -16.21 13.80 48.17
N LEU A 107 -17.15 12.88 48.01
CA LEU A 107 -16.93 11.58 47.40
C LEU A 107 -17.54 11.59 45.99
N SER A 108 -16.73 11.27 44.99
CA SER A 108 -17.19 11.13 43.62
C SER A 108 -16.89 9.78 43.00
N SER A 109 -17.77 9.35 42.10
CA SER A 109 -17.64 8.15 41.27
C SER A 109 -18.14 8.44 39.87
N MET A 110 -17.51 7.83 38.87
CA MET A 110 -17.95 7.92 37.48
C MET A 110 -19.09 6.95 37.14
N TRP A 111 -19.38 5.99 38.02
CA TRP A 111 -20.24 4.84 37.74
C TRP A 111 -21.26 4.54 38.86
N LEU A 112 -21.26 5.32 39.94
CA LEU A 112 -22.30 5.27 40.97
C LEU A 112 -23.18 6.51 40.92
N ASN A 113 -24.49 6.28 41.01
CA ASN A 113 -25.47 7.33 41.18
C ASN A 113 -25.35 8.05 42.54
N SER A 114 -25.96 9.24 42.63
CA SER A 114 -25.87 10.08 43.84
C SER A 114 -26.48 9.44 45.08
N ALA A 115 -27.53 8.62 44.95
CA ALA A 115 -28.15 7.93 46.08
C ALA A 115 -27.22 6.88 46.71
N LYS A 116 -26.57 6.05 45.89
CA LYS A 116 -25.57 5.06 46.32
C LYS A 116 -24.34 5.76 46.93
N LEU A 117 -23.88 6.87 46.33
CA LEU A 117 -22.81 7.69 46.91
C LEU A 117 -23.19 8.32 48.26
N SER A 118 -24.42 8.81 48.43
CA SER A 118 -24.91 9.35 49.70
C SER A 118 -24.90 8.31 50.83
N ARG A 119 -25.22 7.05 50.49
CA ARG A 119 -25.09 5.91 51.42
C ARG A 119 -23.64 5.66 51.83
N LEU A 120 -22.69 5.77 50.89
CA LEU A 120 -21.26 5.66 51.20
C LEU A 120 -20.79 6.83 52.09
N CYS A 121 -21.18 8.08 51.80
CA CYS A 121 -20.89 9.24 52.65
C CYS A 121 -21.37 9.02 54.09
N SER A 122 -22.60 8.52 54.25
CA SER A 122 -23.17 8.17 55.57
C SER A 122 -22.38 7.06 56.28
N ALA A 123 -21.82 6.10 55.53
CA ALA A 123 -20.96 5.07 56.11
C ALA A 123 -19.61 5.64 56.59
N LEU A 124 -19.00 6.56 55.83
CA LEU A 124 -17.79 7.27 56.25
C LEU A 124 -18.02 8.06 57.55
N ASP A 125 -19.18 8.70 57.69
CA ASP A 125 -19.57 9.40 58.92
C ASP A 125 -19.68 8.44 60.12
N LYS A 126 -20.20 7.23 59.91
CA LYS A 126 -20.28 6.20 60.96
C LYS A 126 -18.88 5.74 61.40
N ILE A 127 -17.99 5.48 60.44
CA ILE A 127 -16.59 5.11 60.74
C ILE A 127 -15.92 6.20 61.58
N TRP A 128 -16.17 7.48 61.26
CA TRP A 128 -15.69 8.59 62.08
C TRP A 128 -16.31 8.61 63.49
N ALA A 129 -17.63 8.40 63.61
CA ALA A 129 -18.33 8.40 64.89
C ALA A 129 -17.78 7.33 65.85
N GLU A 130 -17.39 6.17 65.31
CA GLU A 130 -16.79 5.05 66.05
C GLU A 130 -15.34 5.32 66.47
N GLN A 131 -14.61 6.15 65.72
CA GLN A 131 -13.18 6.44 65.91
C GLN A 131 -12.90 7.88 66.36
N LYS A 132 -13.85 8.51 67.06
CA LYS A 132 -13.76 9.94 67.42
C LYS A 132 -12.49 10.25 68.22
N GLY A 133 -11.73 11.24 67.75
CA GLY A 133 -10.44 11.64 68.36
C GLY A 133 -9.22 10.99 67.72
N GLN A 134 -9.40 10.06 66.77
CA GLN A 134 -8.32 9.39 66.03
C GLN A 134 -8.30 9.81 64.55
N VAL A 135 -7.19 9.53 63.86
CA VAL A 135 -7.09 9.79 62.41
C VAL A 135 -7.90 8.74 61.63
N VAL A 136 -8.79 9.19 60.75
CA VAL A 136 -9.81 8.31 60.10
C VAL A 136 -9.55 8.07 58.60
N LEU A 137 -8.68 8.85 57.97
CA LEU A 137 -8.48 8.81 56.51
C LEU A 137 -8.07 7.43 55.99
N TYR A 138 -7.17 6.73 56.68
CA TYR A 138 -6.76 5.38 56.26
C TYR A 138 -7.92 4.39 56.37
N SER A 139 -8.66 4.42 57.49
CA SER A 139 -9.87 3.61 57.70
C SER A 139 -10.92 3.86 56.60
N TRP A 140 -11.12 5.12 56.20
CA TRP A 140 -12.00 5.47 55.08
C TRP A 140 -11.51 4.89 53.75
N ILE A 141 -10.22 5.02 53.43
CA ILE A 141 -9.64 4.50 52.18
C ILE A 141 -9.74 2.98 52.13
N GLU A 142 -9.32 2.29 53.18
CA GLU A 142 -9.36 0.83 53.29
C GLU A 142 -10.79 0.31 53.18
N TRP A 143 -11.74 0.95 53.87
CA TRP A 143 -13.15 0.56 53.81
C TRP A 143 -13.76 0.80 52.43
N LEU A 144 -13.46 1.95 51.80
CA LEU A 144 -13.90 2.24 50.44
C LEU A 144 -13.32 1.25 49.43
N GLN A 145 -12.07 0.83 49.62
CA GLN A 145 -11.39 -0.12 48.75
C GLN A 145 -11.96 -1.54 48.89
N THR A 146 -12.19 -2.02 50.12
CA THR A 146 -12.47 -3.45 50.39
C THR A 146 -13.93 -3.78 50.70
N GLN A 147 -14.71 -2.83 51.22
CA GLN A 147 -16.06 -3.10 51.75
C GLN A 147 -17.19 -2.34 51.05
N SER A 148 -16.87 -1.31 50.26
CA SER A 148 -17.88 -0.44 49.64
C SER A 148 -18.87 -1.19 48.75
N LEU A 149 -18.40 -2.10 47.90
CA LEU A 149 -19.26 -2.90 47.01
C LEU A 149 -20.16 -3.85 47.79
N THR A 150 -19.59 -4.56 48.77
CA THR A 150 -20.35 -5.47 49.65
C THR A 150 -21.40 -4.71 50.44
N PHE A 151 -21.07 -3.53 50.96
CA PHE A 151 -22.01 -2.66 51.67
C PHE A 151 -23.17 -2.17 50.80
N LEU A 152 -22.91 -1.92 49.51
CA LEU A 152 -23.94 -1.53 48.55
C LEU A 152 -24.72 -2.74 47.98
N GLY A 153 -24.29 -3.96 48.27
CA GLY A 153 -24.89 -5.19 47.73
C GLY A 153 -24.55 -5.44 46.25
N MET A 154 -23.42 -4.93 45.77
CA MET A 154 -23.02 -4.94 44.35
C MET A 154 -21.67 -5.64 44.13
N PHE A 155 -21.35 -6.67 44.91
CA PHE A 155 -20.05 -7.34 44.84
C PHE A 155 -19.91 -8.27 43.62
N GLU A 156 -21.01 -8.89 43.16
CA GLU A 156 -21.04 -9.73 41.95
C GLU A 156 -21.63 -9.01 40.73
N LYS A 157 -22.59 -8.11 40.98
CA LYS A 157 -23.37 -7.44 39.93
C LYS A 157 -23.45 -5.94 40.21
N LEU A 158 -22.94 -5.14 39.28
CA LEU A 158 -23.04 -3.69 39.31
C LEU A 158 -24.23 -3.23 38.48
N GLU A 159 -25.27 -2.78 39.16
CA GLU A 159 -26.43 -2.14 38.55
C GLU A 159 -26.12 -0.67 38.21
N LEU A 160 -26.18 -0.37 36.92
CA LEU A 160 -26.05 0.95 36.33
C LEU A 160 -27.42 1.65 36.30
N GLY A 161 -27.42 2.94 36.67
CA GLY A 161 -28.64 3.72 36.84
C GLY A 161 -29.21 3.68 38.27
N PRO A 162 -30.46 4.13 38.48
CA PRO A 162 -31.37 4.66 37.45
C PRO A 162 -30.82 5.94 36.82
N TYR A 163 -31.02 6.06 35.50
CA TYR A 163 -30.70 7.26 34.73
C TYR A 163 -31.96 8.12 34.66
N THR A 164 -31.88 9.39 35.05
CA THR A 164 -33.02 10.28 34.95
C THR A 164 -33.25 10.63 33.48
N VAL A 165 -34.39 10.23 32.93
CA VAL A 165 -34.94 10.83 31.71
C VAL A 165 -35.35 12.25 32.12
N ASP A 166 -34.80 13.28 31.48
CA ASP A 166 -35.16 14.71 31.65
C ASP A 166 -34.58 15.53 32.82
N GLY A 167 -33.56 15.05 33.54
CA GLY A 167 -32.73 15.93 34.38
C GLY A 167 -33.43 16.64 35.55
N GLU A 168 -34.68 16.28 35.87
CA GLU A 168 -35.36 16.74 37.08
C GLU A 168 -35.01 15.82 38.25
N ILE A 169 -34.06 16.28 39.07
CA ILE A 169 -33.78 15.69 40.37
C ILE A 169 -34.94 16.10 41.30
N CYS A 170 -35.55 15.13 42.02
CA CYS A 170 -36.11 15.41 43.34
C CYS A 170 -34.95 15.85 44.27
N ARG A 171 -34.51 17.11 44.19
CA ARG A 171 -33.35 17.70 44.90
C ARG A 171 -33.50 17.75 46.42
N GLN A 172 -34.45 17.01 46.99
CA GLN A 172 -34.85 17.21 48.38
C GLN A 172 -34.07 16.35 49.38
N ASP A 173 -33.30 15.33 48.95
CA ASP A 173 -32.57 14.42 49.86
C ASP A 173 -31.18 13.95 49.37
N SER A 174 -30.57 14.58 48.35
CA SER A 174 -29.22 14.19 47.89
C SER A 174 -28.12 14.81 48.76
N ASP A 175 -27.24 14.00 49.35
CA ASP A 175 -26.07 14.46 50.12
C ASP A 175 -25.19 15.37 49.23
N GLU A 176 -24.98 16.63 49.62
CA GLU A 176 -24.17 17.59 48.85
C GLU A 176 -22.72 17.13 48.66
N ARG A 177 -22.24 16.22 49.52
CA ARG A 177 -20.90 15.62 49.44
C ARG A 177 -20.83 14.51 48.39
N ALA A 178 -21.95 14.00 47.89
CA ALA A 178 -22.02 12.93 46.92
C ALA A 178 -22.09 13.47 45.48
N SER A 179 -20.98 13.34 44.74
CA SER A 179 -20.87 13.83 43.36
C SER A 179 -20.85 12.66 42.37
N SER A 180 -21.98 12.43 41.70
CA SER A 180 -22.14 11.39 40.68
C SER A 180 -21.69 11.88 39.30
N GLY A 181 -20.85 11.09 38.64
CA GLY A 181 -20.41 11.30 37.25
C GLY A 181 -21.20 10.49 36.21
N CYS A 182 -22.23 9.74 36.63
CA CYS A 182 -23.13 9.01 35.75
C CYS A 182 -23.90 9.96 34.84
N ILE A 183 -23.96 9.66 33.54
CA ILE A 183 -24.67 10.48 32.55
C ILE A 183 -25.78 9.69 31.88
N SER A 184 -25.44 8.56 31.27
CA SER A 184 -26.36 7.67 30.58
C SER A 184 -25.78 6.26 30.58
N PHE A 185 -26.66 5.26 30.38
CA PHE A 185 -26.25 3.87 30.29
C PHE A 185 -25.12 3.65 29.27
N GLU A 186 -25.30 4.14 28.04
CA GLU A 186 -24.33 3.98 26.96
C GLU A 186 -22.96 4.62 27.28
N SER A 187 -22.98 5.85 27.82
CA SER A 187 -21.77 6.59 28.16
C SER A 187 -21.01 5.94 29.32
N ASP A 188 -21.73 5.51 30.35
CA ASP A 188 -21.14 4.90 31.53
C ASP A 188 -20.57 3.51 31.23
N ILE A 189 -21.29 2.68 30.45
CA ILE A 189 -20.75 1.40 29.98
C ILE A 189 -19.49 1.59 29.16
N ALA A 190 -19.50 2.50 28.18
CA ALA A 190 -18.33 2.75 27.34
C ALA A 190 -17.12 3.18 28.19
N ARG A 191 -17.33 4.03 29.21
CA ARG A 191 -16.28 4.45 30.16
C ARG A 191 -15.75 3.29 30.99
N LEU A 192 -16.63 2.41 31.50
CA LEU A 192 -16.25 1.26 32.29
C LEU A 192 -15.45 0.23 31.48
N LEU A 193 -15.93 -0.10 30.27
CA LEU A 193 -15.24 -1.02 29.37
C LEU A 193 -13.87 -0.47 28.97
N ARG A 194 -13.79 0.82 28.59
CA ARG A 194 -12.52 1.48 28.26
C ARG A 194 -11.55 1.44 29.43
N HIS A 195 -11.99 1.80 30.63
CA HIS A 195 -11.13 1.75 31.81
C HIS A 195 -10.62 0.34 32.11
N ASN A 196 -11.49 -0.66 31.98
CA ASN A 196 -11.12 -2.06 32.17
C ASN A 196 -10.07 -2.52 31.14
N GLU A 197 -10.22 -2.14 29.87
CA GLU A 197 -9.24 -2.41 28.82
C GLU A 197 -7.90 -1.70 29.06
N GLU A 198 -7.93 -0.42 29.41
CA GLU A 198 -6.74 0.36 29.78
C GLU A 198 -5.98 -0.30 30.92
N ARG A 199 -6.67 -0.73 31.99
CA ARG A 199 -6.07 -1.41 33.14
C ARG A 199 -5.46 -2.76 32.78
N ARG A 200 -6.18 -3.59 32.02
CA ARG A 200 -5.64 -4.85 31.52
C ARG A 200 -4.42 -4.64 30.64
N ASN A 201 -4.41 -3.58 29.83
CA ASN A 201 -3.26 -3.23 29.00
C ASN A 201 -2.07 -2.76 29.85
N GLU A 202 -2.29 -1.92 30.87
CA GLU A 202 -1.24 -1.51 31.80
C GLU A 202 -0.62 -2.70 32.55
N GLU A 203 -1.46 -3.61 33.05
CA GLU A 203 -1.01 -4.83 33.73
C GLU A 203 -0.22 -5.72 32.79
N PHE A 204 -0.71 -5.91 31.56
CA PHE A 204 0.01 -6.60 30.50
C PHE A 204 1.39 -5.97 30.26
N CYS A 205 1.46 -4.65 30.12
CA CYS A 205 2.70 -3.91 29.85
C CYS A 205 3.72 -4.00 31.00
N LYS A 206 3.27 -4.13 32.25
CA LYS A 206 4.11 -4.25 33.44
C LYS A 206 4.54 -5.69 33.71
N ALA A 207 3.80 -6.68 33.21
CA ALA A 207 4.14 -8.09 33.36
C ALA A 207 5.26 -8.53 32.41
N ILE A 208 6.01 -9.56 32.81
CA ILE A 208 7.02 -10.22 31.99
C ILE A 208 6.34 -11.32 31.18
N HIS A 209 6.60 -11.36 29.87
CA HIS A 209 6.08 -12.36 28.95
C HIS A 209 7.21 -12.99 28.14
N THR A 210 6.99 -14.22 27.67
CA THR A 210 7.95 -14.97 26.84
C THR A 210 7.48 -15.00 25.39
N CYS A 211 8.37 -14.69 24.46
CA CYS A 211 8.07 -14.73 23.03
C CYS A 211 8.22 -16.16 22.49
N TYR A 212 7.20 -16.71 21.82
CA TYR A 212 7.24 -18.07 21.27
C TYR A 212 8.00 -18.22 19.95
N ILE A 213 8.57 -17.14 19.40
CA ILE A 213 9.42 -17.17 18.20
C ILE A 213 10.90 -17.26 18.60
N CYS A 214 11.35 -16.38 19.51
CA CYS A 214 12.76 -16.32 19.93
C CYS A 214 13.03 -16.91 21.33
N PHE A 215 11.97 -17.25 22.10
CA PHE A 215 12.04 -17.75 23.48
C PHE A 215 12.65 -16.77 24.50
N SER A 216 12.76 -15.49 24.16
CA SER A 216 13.24 -14.44 25.07
C SER A 216 12.11 -13.86 25.93
N GLU A 217 12.46 -13.41 27.13
CA GLU A 217 11.56 -12.75 28.08
C GLU A 217 11.73 -11.24 28.05
N HIS A 218 10.62 -10.51 27.88
CA HIS A 218 10.59 -9.04 27.92
C HIS A 218 9.35 -8.54 28.64
N LEU A 219 9.31 -7.25 28.98
CA LEU A 219 8.10 -6.63 29.51
C LEU A 219 7.02 -6.59 28.42
N GLY A 220 5.74 -6.70 28.78
CA GLY A 220 4.65 -6.69 27.80
C GLY A 220 4.58 -5.41 26.96
N LYS A 221 5.17 -4.30 27.42
CA LYS A 221 5.32 -3.08 26.61
C LYS A 221 6.14 -3.31 25.33
N ASP A 222 7.02 -4.31 25.33
CA ASP A 222 7.91 -4.70 24.24
C ASP A 222 7.31 -5.87 23.42
N PHE A 223 6.00 -6.14 23.60
CA PHE A 223 5.23 -7.15 22.87
C PHE A 223 4.13 -6.51 22.03
N ALA A 224 3.99 -7.01 20.81
CA ALA A 224 2.82 -6.75 19.98
C ALA A 224 1.69 -7.71 20.36
N ARG A 225 0.51 -7.17 20.66
CA ARG A 225 -0.72 -7.95 20.88
C ARG A 225 -1.62 -7.87 19.65
N LEU A 226 -1.85 -9.01 19.02
CA LEU A 226 -2.69 -9.09 17.82
C LEU A 226 -4.19 -9.14 18.18
N PRO A 227 -5.10 -8.81 17.23
CA PRO A 227 -6.55 -8.95 17.43
C PRO A 227 -6.99 -10.37 17.79
N CYS A 228 -6.22 -11.39 17.35
CA CYS A 228 -6.42 -12.79 17.71
C CYS A 228 -5.93 -13.16 19.13
N GLN A 229 -5.54 -12.18 19.94
CA GLN A 229 -5.01 -12.31 21.30
C GLN A 229 -3.62 -12.95 21.43
N HIS A 230 -2.98 -13.37 20.34
CA HIS A 230 -1.59 -13.83 20.37
C HIS A 230 -0.62 -12.66 20.58
N ILE A 231 0.45 -12.93 21.33
CA ILE A 231 1.48 -11.96 21.70
C ILE A 231 2.85 -12.43 21.22
N PHE A 232 3.64 -11.51 20.67
CA PHE A 232 5.01 -11.77 20.22
C PHE A 232 5.87 -10.54 20.48
N CYS A 233 7.17 -10.70 20.73
CA CYS A 233 8.03 -9.54 20.95
C CYS A 233 8.11 -8.67 19.69
N MET A 234 8.26 -7.36 19.89
CA MET A 234 8.32 -6.36 18.81
C MET A 234 9.42 -6.70 17.79
N ASP A 235 10.60 -7.13 18.25
CA ASP A 235 11.73 -7.50 17.38
C ASP A 235 11.39 -8.62 16.38
N CYS A 236 10.72 -9.68 16.86
CA CYS A 236 10.33 -10.80 16.00
C CYS A 236 9.27 -10.39 14.99
N MET A 237 8.28 -9.59 15.43
CA MET A 237 7.21 -9.09 14.57
C MET A 237 7.75 -8.12 13.52
N GLN A 238 8.68 -7.24 13.89
CA GLN A 238 9.36 -6.32 12.97
C GLN A 238 10.16 -7.10 11.93
N THR A 239 10.91 -8.13 12.35
CA THR A 239 11.68 -8.98 11.44
C THR A 239 10.76 -9.68 10.44
N LEU A 240 9.69 -10.32 10.93
CA LEU A 240 8.68 -10.98 10.10
C LEU A 240 8.07 -10.00 9.09
N ALA A 241 7.62 -8.83 9.57
CA ALA A 241 6.99 -7.82 8.74
C ALA A 241 7.95 -7.33 7.63
N THR A 242 9.17 -7.00 8.02
CA THR A 242 10.21 -6.51 7.11
C THR A 242 10.56 -7.52 6.03
N VAL A 243 10.70 -8.80 6.38
CA VAL A 243 11.00 -9.87 5.41
C VAL A 243 9.89 -9.99 4.37
N HIS A 244 8.64 -10.09 4.79
CA HIS A 244 7.51 -10.21 3.86
C HIS A 244 7.34 -9.00 2.94
N VAL A 245 7.61 -7.79 3.43
CA VAL A 245 7.55 -6.57 2.61
C VAL A 245 8.72 -6.51 1.62
N LYS A 246 9.93 -6.90 2.04
CA LYS A 246 11.09 -6.98 1.13
C LYS A 246 10.86 -8.01 0.02
N GLU A 247 10.33 -9.18 0.37
CA GLU A 247 10.02 -10.27 -0.56
C GLU A 247 8.76 -10.04 -1.41
N GLY A 248 7.98 -8.98 -1.17
CA GLY A 248 6.71 -8.74 -1.87
C GLY A 248 5.58 -9.71 -1.49
N SER A 249 5.76 -10.50 -0.44
CA SER A 249 4.83 -11.55 -0.01
C SER A 249 3.82 -11.07 1.05
N VAL A 250 3.31 -9.84 0.91
CA VAL A 250 2.47 -9.14 1.90
C VAL A 250 1.17 -9.88 2.28
N ASN A 251 0.61 -10.73 1.42
CA ASN A 251 -0.59 -11.53 1.74
C ASN A 251 -0.33 -12.63 2.79
N LYS A 252 0.94 -12.90 3.10
CA LYS A 252 1.35 -13.86 4.13
C LYS A 252 1.62 -13.19 5.47
N LEU A 253 1.43 -11.87 5.59
CA LEU A 253 1.55 -11.11 6.84
C LEU A 253 0.38 -11.41 7.79
N ASN A 254 0.43 -12.60 8.37
CA ASN A 254 -0.55 -13.09 9.33
C ASN A 254 0.13 -13.39 10.67
N CYS A 255 -0.69 -13.73 11.66
CA CYS A 255 -0.25 -14.24 12.94
C CYS A 255 0.80 -15.34 12.76
N PRO A 256 1.95 -15.26 13.46
CA PRO A 256 2.97 -16.30 13.46
C PRO A 256 2.49 -17.66 14.00
N ASP A 257 1.40 -17.69 14.77
CA ASP A 257 0.86 -18.94 15.31
C ASP A 257 0.30 -19.83 14.19
N THR A 258 0.78 -21.08 14.14
CA THR A 258 0.45 -22.04 13.06
C THR A 258 -1.03 -22.40 12.95
N SER A 259 -1.78 -22.27 14.03
CA SER A 259 -3.22 -22.53 14.08
C SER A 259 -4.06 -21.28 13.79
N CYS A 260 -3.42 -20.12 13.67
CA CYS A 260 -4.06 -18.83 13.52
C CYS A 260 -3.84 -18.25 12.11
N ARG A 261 -4.88 -17.59 11.58
CA ARG A 261 -4.80 -16.80 10.34
C ARG A 261 -5.18 -15.35 10.54
N GLY A 262 -5.07 -14.86 11.78
CA GLY A 262 -5.36 -13.46 12.09
C GLY A 262 -4.43 -12.54 11.29
N SER A 263 -4.97 -11.51 10.66
CA SER A 263 -4.17 -10.53 9.94
C SER A 263 -3.47 -9.58 10.92
N ILE A 264 -2.29 -9.10 10.52
CA ILE A 264 -1.60 -8.03 11.26
C ILE A 264 -2.22 -6.69 10.82
N PRO A 265 -2.80 -5.90 11.74
CA PRO A 265 -3.51 -4.68 11.37
C PRO A 265 -2.53 -3.55 10.94
N PRO A 266 -2.96 -2.62 10.06
CA PRO A 266 -2.09 -1.57 9.53
C PRO A 266 -1.47 -0.66 10.58
N TYR A 267 -2.20 -0.34 11.66
CA TYR A 267 -1.68 0.52 12.73
C TYR A 267 -0.46 -0.11 13.42
N LEU A 268 -0.48 -1.43 13.60
CA LEU A 268 0.63 -2.16 14.21
C LEU A 268 1.80 -2.30 13.23
N LEU A 269 1.52 -2.50 11.93
CA LEU A 269 2.58 -2.48 10.90
C LEU A 269 3.30 -1.13 10.85
N LYS A 270 2.57 -0.03 11.04
CA LYS A 270 3.16 1.31 11.12
C LYS A 270 4.06 1.49 12.34
N GLU A 271 3.76 0.84 13.46
CA GLU A 271 4.62 0.84 14.65
C GLU A 271 5.83 -0.09 14.50
N LEU A 272 5.69 -1.20 13.76
CA LEU A 272 6.74 -2.20 13.57
C LEU A 272 7.76 -1.83 12.48
N LEU A 273 7.31 -1.14 11.42
CA LEU A 273 8.11 -0.87 10.23
C LEU A 273 8.63 0.56 10.22
N GLU A 274 9.84 0.74 9.67
CA GLU A 274 10.35 2.06 9.32
C GLU A 274 9.52 2.67 8.18
N GLU A 275 9.45 4.01 8.11
CA GLU A 275 8.62 4.75 7.16
C GLU A 275 8.80 4.29 5.70
N GLU A 276 10.04 4.07 5.25
CA GLU A 276 10.33 3.60 3.88
C GLU A 276 9.79 2.20 3.60
N VAL A 277 9.89 1.29 4.58
CA VAL A 277 9.39 -0.09 4.45
C VAL A 277 7.87 -0.11 4.54
N PHE A 278 7.28 0.73 5.38
CA PHE A 278 5.83 0.89 5.47
C PHE A 278 5.23 1.42 4.17
N GLN A 279 5.82 2.46 3.55
CA GLN A 279 5.40 2.97 2.25
C GLN A 279 5.45 1.88 1.17
N ARG A 280 6.52 1.08 1.15
CA ARG A 280 6.60 -0.07 0.23
C ARG A 280 5.47 -1.08 0.47
N TRP A 281 5.10 -1.34 1.73
CA TRP A 281 3.96 -2.19 2.03
C TRP A 281 2.64 -1.60 1.51
N GLU A 282 2.42 -0.29 1.69
CA GLU A 282 1.24 0.41 1.15
C GLU A 282 1.17 0.30 -0.37
N ASP A 283 2.29 0.54 -1.07
CA ASP A 283 2.39 0.40 -2.52
C ASP A 283 2.06 -1.03 -2.98
N LEU A 284 2.58 -2.05 -2.29
CA LEU A 284 2.32 -3.45 -2.61
C LEU A 284 0.86 -3.83 -2.38
N VAL A 285 0.27 -3.40 -1.28
CA VAL A 285 -1.15 -3.69 -0.98
C VAL A 285 -2.06 -2.96 -1.96
N LEU A 286 -1.75 -1.70 -2.28
CA LEU A 286 -2.47 -0.94 -3.30
C LEU A 286 -2.35 -1.61 -4.67
N GLN A 287 -1.14 -1.92 -5.11
CA GLN A 287 -0.90 -2.56 -6.40
C GLN A 287 -1.65 -3.89 -6.51
N ARG A 288 -1.66 -4.73 -5.47
CA ARG A 288 -2.44 -5.98 -5.49
C ARG A 288 -3.95 -5.75 -5.48
N SER A 289 -4.42 -4.73 -4.78
CA SER A 289 -5.84 -4.36 -4.77
C SER A 289 -6.28 -3.88 -6.15
N LEU A 290 -5.43 -3.11 -6.83
CA LEU A 290 -5.62 -2.67 -8.21
C LEU A 290 -5.58 -3.84 -9.19
N ASP A 291 -4.59 -4.72 -9.04
CA ASP A 291 -4.43 -5.89 -9.90
C ASP A 291 -5.55 -6.92 -9.71
N ALA A 292 -6.29 -6.90 -8.58
CA ALA A 292 -7.45 -7.75 -8.36
C ALA A 292 -8.73 -7.27 -9.09
N MET A 293 -8.76 -6.00 -9.51
CA MET A 293 -9.92 -5.40 -10.20
C MET A 293 -9.85 -5.65 -11.71
N MET A 294 -10.94 -6.16 -12.30
CA MET A 294 -10.96 -6.59 -13.71
C MET A 294 -11.09 -5.46 -14.73
N ASP A 295 -11.57 -4.30 -14.27
CA ASP A 295 -11.82 -3.07 -15.04
C ASP A 295 -10.64 -2.10 -15.01
N ILE A 296 -9.52 -2.48 -14.37
CA ILE A 296 -8.34 -1.61 -14.26
C ILE A 296 -7.31 -1.90 -15.34
N VAL A 297 -6.85 -0.84 -16.01
CA VAL A 297 -5.88 -0.90 -17.09
C VAL A 297 -4.85 0.23 -16.96
N TYR A 298 -3.57 -0.09 -17.12
CA TYR A 298 -2.51 0.91 -17.08
C TYR A 298 -2.36 1.65 -18.42
N CYS A 299 -2.28 2.98 -18.37
CA CYS A 299 -2.05 3.81 -19.55
C CYS A 299 -0.71 3.46 -20.24
N PRO A 300 -0.69 3.20 -21.57
CA PRO A 300 0.53 2.84 -22.28
C PRO A 300 1.57 3.97 -22.34
N ARG A 301 1.15 5.24 -22.22
CA ARG A 301 2.05 6.40 -22.32
C ARG A 301 2.68 6.80 -20.98
N CYS A 302 1.88 6.86 -19.92
CA CYS A 302 2.32 7.43 -18.64
C CYS A 302 2.18 6.47 -17.45
N LYS A 303 1.75 5.22 -17.69
CA LYS A 303 1.58 4.16 -16.70
C LYS A 303 0.60 4.48 -15.55
N THR A 304 -0.19 5.55 -15.67
CA THR A 304 -1.28 5.84 -14.73
C THR A 304 -2.38 4.80 -14.86
N VAL A 305 -2.90 4.37 -13.71
CA VAL A 305 -4.06 3.48 -13.57
C VAL A 305 -5.29 4.15 -14.17
N CYS A 306 -6.02 3.46 -15.04
CA CYS A 306 -7.22 3.93 -15.71
C CYS A 306 -8.33 2.88 -15.56
N ILE A 307 -9.58 3.32 -15.58
CA ILE A 307 -10.75 2.43 -15.53
C ILE A 307 -11.23 2.22 -16.97
N GLU A 308 -11.53 0.97 -17.30
CA GLU A 308 -12.14 0.56 -18.55
C GLU A 308 -13.65 0.82 -18.52
N GLU A 309 -14.13 1.53 -19.54
CA GLU A 309 -15.54 1.79 -19.77
C GLU A 309 -16.12 0.75 -20.75
N GLU A 310 -17.35 0.96 -21.20
CA GLU A 310 -17.99 0.12 -22.20
C GLU A 310 -17.16 0.03 -23.50
N ASP A 311 -17.32 -1.08 -24.22
CA ASP A 311 -16.65 -1.34 -25.50
C ASP A 311 -15.11 -1.30 -25.48
N ASN A 312 -14.48 -1.57 -24.33
CA ASN A 312 -13.03 -1.59 -24.17
C ASN A 312 -12.38 -0.21 -24.35
N PHE A 313 -13.16 0.86 -24.17
CA PHE A 313 -12.67 2.24 -24.20
C PHE A 313 -11.98 2.58 -22.88
N VAL A 314 -10.83 3.25 -22.96
CA VAL A 314 -10.11 3.75 -21.79
C VAL A 314 -9.59 5.15 -22.09
N GLN A 315 -9.86 6.10 -21.20
CA GLN A 315 -9.26 7.44 -21.27
C GLN A 315 -8.37 7.69 -20.06
N CYS A 316 -7.10 8.03 -20.31
CA CYS A 316 -6.20 8.39 -19.24
C CYS A 316 -6.50 9.78 -18.69
N THR A 317 -6.80 9.90 -17.40
CA THR A 317 -7.07 11.19 -16.73
C THR A 317 -5.83 12.09 -16.62
N LYS A 318 -4.62 11.52 -16.66
CA LYS A 318 -3.36 12.28 -16.56
C LYS A 318 -2.88 12.87 -17.88
N CYS A 319 -2.91 12.07 -18.96
CA CYS A 319 -2.36 12.49 -20.26
C CYS A 319 -3.42 12.60 -21.37
N PHE A 320 -4.70 12.40 -21.02
CA PHE A 320 -5.86 12.45 -21.91
C PHE A 320 -5.78 11.54 -23.14
N TYR A 321 -4.90 10.54 -23.11
CA TYR A 321 -4.78 9.57 -24.19
C TYR A 321 -5.91 8.56 -24.11
N SER A 322 -6.68 8.45 -25.19
CA SER A 322 -7.74 7.47 -25.38
C SER A 322 -7.23 6.24 -26.12
N PHE A 323 -7.40 5.06 -25.53
CA PHE A 323 -6.86 3.81 -26.04
C PHE A 323 -7.80 2.63 -25.81
N CYS A 324 -7.59 1.54 -26.55
CA CYS A 324 -8.33 0.30 -26.37
C CYS A 324 -7.70 -0.55 -25.26
N SER A 325 -8.50 -1.07 -24.32
CA SER A 325 -8.04 -1.88 -23.19
C SER A 325 -7.35 -3.19 -23.61
N LEU A 326 -7.72 -3.72 -24.79
CA LEU A 326 -7.23 -5.00 -25.31
C LEU A 326 -5.87 -4.86 -26.01
N CYS A 327 -5.80 -4.01 -27.04
CA CYS A 327 -4.59 -3.87 -27.87
C CYS A 327 -3.64 -2.76 -27.38
N ARG A 328 -4.08 -1.89 -26.46
CA ARG A 328 -3.36 -0.71 -25.94
C ARG A 328 -2.95 0.32 -27.01
N GLN A 329 -3.55 0.26 -28.20
CA GLN A 329 -3.41 1.25 -29.26
C GLN A 329 -4.46 2.35 -29.14
N SER A 330 -4.34 3.40 -29.96
CA SER A 330 -5.36 4.45 -30.06
C SER A 330 -6.74 3.85 -30.26
N TRP A 331 -7.72 4.36 -29.52
CA TRP A 331 -9.07 3.82 -29.57
C TRP A 331 -9.64 3.80 -31.01
N HIS A 332 -10.32 2.72 -31.35
CA HIS A 332 -10.80 2.45 -32.70
C HIS A 332 -12.19 1.80 -32.65
N VAL A 333 -13.07 2.20 -33.58
CA VAL A 333 -14.42 1.64 -33.73
C VAL A 333 -14.54 0.98 -35.10
N GLY A 334 -15.16 -0.21 -35.16
CA GLY A 334 -15.43 -0.91 -36.42
C GLY A 334 -14.20 -1.51 -37.14
N GLN A 335 -13.00 -1.39 -36.55
CA GLN A 335 -11.78 -2.03 -37.04
C GLN A 335 -11.54 -3.35 -36.28
N GLU A 336 -11.03 -4.37 -36.97
CA GLU A 336 -10.68 -5.64 -36.33
C GLU A 336 -9.48 -5.43 -35.39
N CYS A 337 -9.76 -5.29 -34.09
CA CYS A 337 -8.77 -5.05 -33.05
C CYS A 337 -7.73 -6.17 -32.98
N MET A 338 -8.20 -7.42 -33.00
CA MET A 338 -7.45 -8.65 -32.87
C MET A 338 -8.35 -9.84 -33.20
N SER A 339 -7.75 -11.00 -33.48
CA SER A 339 -8.51 -12.22 -33.77
C SER A 339 -9.37 -12.64 -32.56
N ALA A 340 -10.47 -13.35 -32.83
CA ALA A 340 -11.37 -13.84 -31.78
C ALA A 340 -10.62 -14.72 -30.74
N GLU A 341 -9.67 -15.54 -31.19
CA GLU A 341 -8.83 -16.38 -30.33
C GLU A 341 -7.90 -15.56 -29.41
N ALA A 342 -7.30 -14.48 -29.94
CA ALA A 342 -6.46 -13.57 -29.17
C ALA A 342 -7.26 -12.84 -28.09
N ARG A 343 -8.44 -12.35 -28.46
CA ARG A 343 -9.38 -11.69 -27.55
C ARG A 343 -9.81 -12.62 -26.43
N LEU A 344 -10.16 -13.87 -26.76
CA LEU A 344 -10.54 -14.87 -25.76
C LEU A 344 -9.41 -15.19 -24.78
N LYS A 345 -8.17 -15.32 -25.25
CA LYS A 345 -7.02 -15.55 -24.36
C LYS A 345 -6.78 -14.40 -23.37
N ILE A 346 -6.86 -13.16 -23.82
CA ILE A 346 -6.69 -11.98 -22.94
C ILE A 346 -7.82 -11.91 -21.91
N LEU A 347 -9.07 -12.14 -22.33
CA LEU A 347 -10.23 -12.13 -21.43
C LEU A 347 -10.19 -13.29 -20.43
N GLN A 348 -9.72 -14.47 -20.83
CA GLN A 348 -9.49 -15.61 -19.93
C GLN A 348 -8.36 -15.34 -18.93
N GLY A 349 -7.29 -14.65 -19.36
CA GLY A 349 -6.20 -14.20 -18.51
C GLY A 349 -6.68 -13.29 -17.37
N ARG A 350 -7.50 -12.27 -17.70
CA ARG A 350 -8.13 -11.38 -16.71
C ARG A 350 -9.09 -12.11 -15.75
N ARG A 351 -9.69 -13.22 -16.18
CA ARG A 351 -10.63 -14.00 -15.35
C ARG A 351 -9.92 -14.96 -14.38
N ASN A 352 -8.68 -15.35 -14.68
CA ASN A 352 -7.91 -16.33 -13.91
C ASN A 352 -6.86 -15.72 -12.96
N MET A 353 -7.01 -14.44 -12.55
CA MET A 353 -6.05 -13.68 -11.72
C MET A 353 -5.85 -14.20 -10.27
N GLY A 354 -6.19 -15.45 -10.00
CA GLY A 354 -5.96 -16.13 -8.72
C GLY A 354 -4.62 -16.85 -8.58
N GLN A 355 -3.79 -16.97 -9.62
CA GLN A 355 -2.52 -17.72 -9.56
C GLN A 355 -1.35 -17.02 -10.29
N SER A 356 -0.29 -16.75 -9.52
CA SER A 356 1.07 -16.31 -9.94
C SER A 356 1.16 -15.13 -10.92
N ASP A 357 1.41 -13.97 -10.33
CA ASP A 357 1.12 -12.65 -10.87
C ASP A 357 2.18 -12.09 -11.86
N GLU A 358 3.41 -12.61 -11.87
CA GLU A 358 4.50 -12.01 -12.67
C GLU A 358 4.74 -12.76 -14.00
N ASP A 359 4.81 -14.09 -13.95
CA ASP A 359 5.01 -14.93 -15.14
C ASP A 359 3.83 -14.86 -16.12
N GLN A 360 2.61 -14.70 -15.63
CA GLN A 360 1.42 -14.61 -16.47
C GLN A 360 1.35 -13.26 -17.19
N ARG A 361 1.66 -12.16 -16.50
CA ARG A 361 1.79 -10.82 -17.10
C ARG A 361 2.87 -10.78 -18.18
N ARG A 362 4.02 -11.40 -17.91
CA ARG A 362 5.10 -11.52 -18.89
C ARG A 362 4.66 -12.28 -20.15
N LYS A 363 3.96 -13.41 -20.00
CA LYS A 363 3.43 -14.19 -21.14
C LYS A 363 2.38 -13.43 -21.94
N GLU A 364 1.51 -12.68 -21.28
CA GLU A 364 0.53 -11.83 -21.96
C GLU A 364 1.20 -10.68 -22.74
N GLU A 365 2.24 -10.09 -22.17
CA GLU A 365 3.03 -9.05 -22.84
C GLU A 365 3.84 -9.61 -24.02
N GLU A 366 4.46 -10.77 -23.87
CA GLU A 366 5.14 -11.48 -24.95
C GLU A 366 4.18 -11.80 -26.11
N LEU A 367 3.00 -12.36 -25.82
CA LEU A 367 1.97 -12.63 -26.83
C LEU A 367 1.51 -11.34 -27.54
N ARG A 368 1.33 -10.25 -26.80
CA ARG A 368 0.95 -8.94 -27.35
C ARG A 368 2.04 -8.36 -28.26
N ASN A 369 3.30 -8.47 -27.83
CA ASN A 369 4.45 -8.01 -28.60
C ASN A 369 4.65 -8.83 -29.88
N GLU A 370 4.47 -10.15 -29.81
CA GLU A 370 4.46 -11.03 -30.99
C GLU A 370 3.38 -10.61 -31.99
N MET A 371 2.17 -10.27 -31.52
CA MET A 371 1.09 -9.78 -32.38
C MET A 371 1.42 -8.42 -33.03
N MET A 372 1.95 -7.46 -32.28
CA MET A 372 2.39 -6.18 -32.86
C MET A 372 3.48 -6.41 -33.92
N ASN A 373 4.43 -7.30 -33.63
CA ASN A 373 5.50 -7.65 -34.56
C ASN A 373 4.93 -8.31 -35.84
N MET A 374 3.98 -9.25 -35.70
CA MET A 374 3.32 -9.88 -36.86
C MET A 374 2.52 -8.88 -37.70
N ASN A 375 1.81 -7.95 -37.09
CA ASN A 375 1.08 -6.90 -37.81
C ASN A 375 2.04 -5.91 -38.50
N TYR A 376 3.15 -5.57 -37.85
CA TYR A 376 4.22 -4.76 -38.45
C TYR A 376 4.82 -5.47 -39.67
N VAL A 377 5.19 -6.75 -39.55
CA VAL A 377 5.70 -7.57 -40.65
C VAL A 377 4.69 -7.65 -41.81
N ARG A 378 3.39 -7.79 -41.53
CA ARG A 378 2.35 -7.80 -42.57
C ARG A 378 2.22 -6.47 -43.32
N ARG A 379 2.45 -5.34 -42.66
CA ARG A 379 2.33 -4.00 -43.28
C ARG A 379 3.60 -3.57 -44.00
N GLU A 380 4.77 -3.80 -43.41
CA GLU A 380 6.05 -3.24 -43.85
C GLU A 380 6.96 -4.24 -44.59
N ALA A 381 6.71 -5.55 -44.49
CA ALA A 381 7.50 -6.57 -45.17
C ALA A 381 6.75 -7.23 -46.33
N LYS A 382 7.49 -7.61 -47.37
CA LYS A 382 6.98 -8.33 -48.55
C LYS A 382 7.53 -9.75 -48.59
N GLN A 383 6.70 -10.69 -49.02
CA GLN A 383 7.11 -12.08 -49.12
C GLN A 383 7.88 -12.33 -50.43
N CYS A 384 8.96 -13.10 -50.34
CA CYS A 384 9.69 -13.55 -51.52
C CYS A 384 8.77 -14.40 -52.43
N PRO A 385 8.70 -14.15 -53.74
CA PRO A 385 7.85 -14.93 -54.65
C PRO A 385 8.26 -16.41 -54.73
N LYS A 386 9.53 -16.74 -54.48
CA LYS A 386 10.07 -18.11 -54.56
C LYS A 386 9.97 -18.88 -53.25
N CYS A 387 10.45 -18.32 -52.14
CA CYS A 387 10.54 -19.05 -50.86
C CYS A 387 9.59 -18.52 -49.76
N LYS A 388 8.79 -17.49 -50.05
CA LYS A 388 7.83 -16.85 -49.12
C LYS A 388 8.43 -16.22 -47.85
N MET A 389 9.75 -16.23 -47.69
CA MET A 389 10.44 -15.51 -46.63
C MET A 389 10.02 -14.03 -46.63
N ALA A 390 9.66 -13.49 -45.47
CA ALA A 390 9.34 -12.08 -45.30
C ALA A 390 10.63 -11.25 -45.38
N ILE A 391 10.62 -10.25 -46.25
CA ILE A 391 11.76 -9.38 -46.52
C ILE A 391 11.29 -7.96 -46.28
N SER A 392 12.00 -7.22 -45.44
CA SER A 392 11.80 -5.78 -45.23
C SER A 392 12.74 -4.98 -46.13
N LYS A 393 12.30 -3.79 -46.55
CA LYS A 393 13.13 -2.90 -47.37
C LYS A 393 14.14 -2.20 -46.46
N SER A 394 15.43 -2.42 -46.71
CA SER A 394 16.49 -1.88 -45.86
C SER A 394 16.92 -0.46 -46.24
N GLU A 395 16.82 -0.06 -47.52
CA GLU A 395 16.95 1.32 -48.06
C GLU A 395 17.14 1.27 -49.61
N GLY A 396 16.90 2.39 -50.31
CA GLY A 396 17.32 2.61 -51.69
C GLY A 396 16.35 2.13 -52.78
N CYS A 397 16.46 0.87 -53.22
CA CYS A 397 15.90 0.42 -54.49
C CYS A 397 14.80 -0.63 -54.34
N ASN A 398 13.79 -0.62 -55.22
CA ASN A 398 12.73 -1.63 -55.24
C ASN A 398 13.18 -2.98 -55.82
N LYS A 399 14.38 -3.09 -56.41
CA LYS A 399 15.01 -4.37 -56.77
C LYS A 399 15.64 -4.98 -55.51
N MET A 400 14.95 -5.93 -54.92
CA MET A 400 15.41 -6.63 -53.72
C MET A 400 15.98 -8.00 -54.07
N VAL A 401 16.90 -8.49 -53.24
CA VAL A 401 17.44 -9.85 -53.30
C VAL A 401 16.96 -10.60 -52.06
N CYS A 402 16.39 -11.78 -52.25
CA CYS A 402 16.07 -12.62 -51.10
C CYS A 402 17.35 -13.21 -50.50
N SER A 403 17.66 -12.87 -49.24
CA SER A 403 18.82 -13.41 -48.51
C SER A 403 18.78 -14.93 -48.29
N ASN A 404 17.61 -15.56 -48.41
CA ASN A 404 17.44 -17.00 -48.19
C ASN A 404 17.59 -17.84 -49.47
N CYS A 405 17.24 -17.29 -50.64
CA CYS A 405 17.20 -18.07 -51.89
C CYS A 405 17.77 -17.35 -53.12
N ASP A 406 18.36 -16.17 -52.90
CA ASP A 406 19.01 -15.28 -53.87
C ASP A 406 18.14 -14.85 -55.06
N GLN A 407 16.82 -15.07 -54.98
CA GLN A 407 15.88 -14.63 -56.00
C GLN A 407 15.75 -13.10 -55.97
N PHE A 408 15.95 -12.47 -57.12
CA PHE A 408 15.60 -11.06 -57.31
C PHE A 408 14.07 -10.92 -57.45
N PHE A 409 13.51 -9.91 -56.81
CA PHE A 409 12.09 -9.56 -56.94
C PHE A 409 11.87 -8.06 -56.75
N CYS A 410 10.75 -7.54 -57.25
CA CYS A 410 10.35 -6.16 -57.05
C CYS A 410 9.60 -6.01 -55.72
N PHE A 411 10.04 -5.11 -54.85
CA PHE A 411 9.39 -4.85 -53.56
C PHE A 411 8.02 -4.16 -53.70
N LYS A 412 7.82 -3.40 -54.79
CA LYS A 412 6.57 -2.67 -55.05
C LYS A 412 5.43 -3.65 -55.42
N CYS A 413 5.65 -4.49 -56.43
CA CYS A 413 4.63 -5.42 -56.93
C CYS A 413 4.76 -6.86 -56.42
N GLY A 414 5.90 -7.27 -55.86
CA GLY A 414 6.14 -8.62 -55.35
C GLY A 414 6.58 -9.66 -56.38
N GLU A 415 6.74 -9.29 -57.66
CA GLU A 415 7.05 -10.22 -58.75
C GLU A 415 8.54 -10.58 -58.83
N ALA A 416 8.82 -11.81 -59.29
CA ALA A 416 10.18 -12.28 -59.52
C ALA A 416 10.79 -11.62 -60.77
N ILE A 417 12.01 -11.10 -60.63
CA ILE A 417 12.73 -10.39 -61.71
C ILE A 417 14.09 -11.06 -61.96
N LYS A 418 14.69 -10.82 -63.15
CA LYS A 418 16.03 -11.32 -63.50
C LYS A 418 17.11 -10.24 -63.44
N GLY A 419 16.72 -8.98 -63.57
CA GLY A 419 17.63 -7.84 -63.70
C GLY A 419 16.90 -6.52 -63.44
N TYR A 420 17.27 -5.47 -64.20
CA TYR A 420 16.63 -4.15 -64.13
C TYR A 420 15.53 -3.94 -65.18
N ASP A 421 15.33 -4.91 -66.07
CA ASP A 421 14.39 -4.81 -67.21
C ASP A 421 12.94 -4.52 -66.76
N HIS A 422 12.53 -5.07 -65.61
CA HIS A 422 11.22 -4.81 -65.00
C HIS A 422 10.94 -3.32 -64.71
N PHE A 423 12.00 -2.51 -64.60
CA PHE A 423 11.90 -1.07 -64.33
C PHE A 423 12.13 -0.21 -65.57
N ALA A 424 12.44 -0.82 -66.73
CA ALA A 424 12.72 -0.11 -67.98
C ALA A 424 11.44 0.37 -68.67
N ASP A 425 10.34 -0.40 -68.57
CA ASP A 425 9.08 -0.14 -69.27
C ASP A 425 8.09 0.74 -68.46
N GLY A 426 8.50 1.24 -67.28
CA GLY A 426 7.71 2.15 -66.46
C GLY A 426 6.57 1.52 -65.65
N GLN A 427 6.36 0.19 -65.71
CA GLN A 427 5.34 -0.51 -64.92
C GLN A 427 5.63 -0.50 -63.41
N CYS A 428 6.90 -0.45 -63.02
CA CYS A 428 7.34 -0.29 -61.65
C CYS A 428 8.55 0.65 -61.61
N GLU A 429 8.62 1.51 -60.59
CA GLU A 429 9.73 2.44 -60.41
C GLU A 429 10.85 1.78 -59.62
N LEU A 430 12.09 1.98 -60.05
CA LEU A 430 13.26 1.43 -59.37
C LEU A 430 13.53 2.15 -58.04
N PHE A 431 13.27 3.46 -58.01
CA PHE A 431 13.38 4.33 -56.86
C PHE A 431 12.06 5.10 -56.73
N VAL A 432 11.45 5.09 -55.55
CA VAL A 432 10.13 5.70 -55.32
C VAL A 432 10.26 7.21 -55.07
N GLU A 433 11.41 7.67 -54.55
CA GLU A 433 11.60 9.06 -54.16
C GLU A 433 12.84 9.69 -54.79
N VAL A 434 12.64 10.74 -55.59
CA VAL A 434 13.70 11.62 -56.13
C VAL A 434 14.55 12.26 -55.01
N GLN A 435 14.01 12.35 -53.79
CA GLN A 435 14.67 12.91 -52.62
C GLN A 435 15.77 12.02 -52.03
N GLU A 436 15.72 10.69 -52.19
CA GLU A 436 16.80 9.83 -51.72
C GLU A 436 18.07 10.05 -52.55
N ILE A 437 17.97 10.14 -53.87
CA ILE A 437 19.11 10.46 -54.75
C ILE A 437 19.72 11.82 -54.40
N ALA A 438 18.90 12.82 -54.06
CA ALA A 438 19.34 14.15 -53.63
C ALA A 438 20.08 14.15 -52.28
N ARG A 439 19.85 13.15 -51.41
CA ARG A 439 20.49 13.01 -50.10
C ARG A 439 21.90 12.42 -50.18
N TRP A 440 22.14 11.50 -51.12
CA TRP A 440 23.44 10.83 -51.28
C TRP A 440 24.48 11.68 -52.04
N GLN A 441 24.04 12.64 -52.87
CA GLN A 441 24.96 13.46 -53.69
C GLN A 441 25.89 14.36 -52.86
N PRO A 442 25.42 15.08 -51.81
CA PRO A 442 26.28 15.91 -50.97
C PRO A 442 27.32 15.11 -50.16
N GLU A 443 26.93 13.96 -49.61
CA GLU A 443 27.83 13.11 -48.82
C GLU A 443 28.94 12.48 -49.69
N ALA A 444 28.59 12.02 -50.90
CA ALA A 444 29.57 11.51 -51.84
C ALA A 444 30.57 12.58 -52.30
N LEU A 445 30.10 13.82 -52.51
CA LEU A 445 30.96 14.96 -52.85
C LEU A 445 31.85 15.39 -51.68
N LEU A 446 31.33 15.38 -50.45
CA LEU A 446 32.10 15.70 -49.25
C LEU A 446 33.22 14.69 -49.01
N LEU A 447 32.94 13.38 -49.15
CA LEU A 447 33.96 12.33 -49.05
C LEU A 447 35.03 12.48 -50.13
N GLN A 448 34.65 12.89 -51.35
CA GLN A 448 35.60 13.18 -52.42
C GLN A 448 36.50 14.39 -52.08
N GLN A 449 35.92 15.47 -51.54
CA GLN A 449 36.67 16.65 -51.11
C GLN A 449 37.61 16.33 -49.94
N GLN A 450 37.16 15.56 -48.96
CA GLN A 450 37.99 15.11 -47.84
C GLN A 450 39.17 14.25 -48.31
N ALA A 451 38.93 13.31 -49.24
CA ALA A 451 39.99 12.49 -49.80
C ALA A 451 41.00 13.33 -50.60
N GLN A 452 40.57 14.39 -51.29
CA GLN A 452 41.48 15.32 -51.99
C GLN A 452 42.32 16.14 -51.00
N ALA A 453 41.69 16.73 -49.97
CA ALA A 453 42.40 17.48 -48.93
C ALA A 453 43.40 16.61 -48.14
N GLU A 454 43.06 15.34 -47.87
CA GLU A 454 43.96 14.42 -47.19
C GLU A 454 45.19 14.08 -48.05
N LEU A 455 45.04 13.99 -49.37
CA LEU A 455 46.17 13.79 -50.30
C LEU A 455 47.08 15.01 -50.44
N GLU A 456 46.52 16.22 -50.28
CA GLU A 456 47.32 17.46 -50.26
C GLU A 456 48.19 17.54 -49.01
N LEU A 457 47.67 17.09 -47.86
CA LEU A 457 48.38 17.10 -46.58
C LEU A 457 49.34 15.92 -46.40
N TRP A 458 48.96 14.73 -46.88
CA TRP A 458 49.72 13.48 -46.72
C TRP A 458 49.79 12.68 -48.03
N PRO A 459 50.63 13.10 -49.00
CA PRO A 459 50.75 12.45 -50.31
C PRO A 459 51.10 10.96 -50.23
N GLU A 460 51.82 10.53 -49.18
CA GLU A 460 52.24 9.15 -48.94
C GLU A 460 51.07 8.18 -48.70
N ARG A 461 49.90 8.69 -48.29
CA ARG A 461 48.68 7.88 -48.12
C ARG A 461 47.97 7.60 -49.43
N GLY A 462 48.41 8.24 -50.52
CA GLY A 462 47.83 8.06 -51.83
C GLY A 462 48.07 6.67 -52.42
N ARG A 463 47.06 6.17 -53.09
CA ARG A 463 47.08 4.94 -53.89
C ARG A 463 46.74 5.31 -55.33
N GLN A 464 47.62 4.95 -56.26
CA GLN A 464 47.40 5.23 -57.66
C GLN A 464 46.37 4.26 -58.23
N CYS A 465 45.37 4.80 -58.91
CA CYS A 465 44.45 4.01 -59.68
C CYS A 465 45.21 3.30 -60.83
N PRO A 466 45.12 1.97 -60.96
CA PRO A 466 45.81 1.24 -62.03
C PRO A 466 45.26 1.57 -63.43
N ASN A 467 44.07 2.15 -63.51
CA ASN A 467 43.43 2.50 -64.77
C ASN A 467 43.79 3.92 -65.26
N CYS A 468 43.66 4.93 -64.40
CA CYS A 468 43.88 6.34 -64.79
C CYS A 468 44.99 7.06 -64.02
N ARG A 469 45.69 6.36 -63.12
CA ARG A 469 46.76 6.88 -62.24
C ARG A 469 46.33 7.95 -61.22
N GLN A 470 45.05 8.32 -61.17
CA GLN A 470 44.53 9.23 -60.15
C GLN A 470 44.85 8.70 -58.74
N LEU A 471 45.40 9.57 -57.89
CA LEU A 471 45.61 9.30 -56.48
C LEU A 471 44.27 9.28 -55.74
N ASN A 472 44.03 8.21 -54.99
CA ASN A 472 42.88 8.06 -54.11
C ASN A 472 43.37 7.60 -52.72
N VAL A 473 42.60 7.90 -51.68
CA VAL A 473 42.89 7.46 -50.31
C VAL A 473 42.12 6.19 -50.00
N LYS A 474 42.74 5.28 -49.25
CA LYS A 474 42.05 4.12 -48.70
C LYS A 474 41.14 4.57 -47.54
N THR A 475 39.85 4.31 -47.62
CA THR A 475 38.90 4.70 -46.56
C THR A 475 38.85 3.64 -45.47
N ARG A 476 39.36 3.97 -44.27
CA ARG A 476 39.40 3.07 -43.10
C ARG A 476 40.07 1.74 -43.47
N ASN A 477 39.56 0.63 -42.96
CA ASN A 477 40.12 -0.70 -43.19
C ASN A 477 39.74 -1.33 -44.54
N ASN A 478 39.02 -0.64 -45.43
CA ASN A 478 38.51 -1.24 -46.66
C ASN A 478 39.56 -1.19 -47.79
N ASN A 479 40.01 -2.34 -48.25
CA ASN A 479 40.99 -2.45 -49.33
C ASN A 479 40.39 -2.26 -50.74
N HIS A 480 39.07 -2.13 -50.84
CA HIS A 480 38.36 -1.80 -52.07
C HIS A 480 38.24 -0.29 -52.22
N ILE A 481 39.02 0.27 -53.16
CA ILE A 481 39.02 1.69 -53.47
C ILE A 481 38.22 1.92 -54.75
N TYR A 482 37.30 2.89 -54.71
CA TYR A 482 36.60 3.40 -55.88
C TYR A 482 37.33 4.63 -56.40
N CYS A 483 37.80 4.59 -57.65
CA CYS A 483 38.43 5.75 -58.26
C CYS A 483 37.36 6.75 -58.71
N TRP A 484 37.30 7.92 -58.09
CA TRP A 484 36.32 8.95 -58.46
C TRP A 484 36.51 9.48 -59.89
N ALA A 485 37.76 9.54 -60.39
CA ALA A 485 38.07 10.09 -61.71
C ALA A 485 37.61 9.22 -62.89
N CYS A 486 37.93 7.92 -62.89
CA CYS A 486 37.58 7.01 -63.99
C CYS A 486 36.47 6.00 -63.63
N ARG A 487 35.89 6.12 -62.42
CA ARG A 487 34.81 5.28 -61.91
C ARG A 487 35.12 3.79 -61.84
N SER A 488 36.41 3.42 -61.89
CA SER A 488 36.84 2.02 -61.74
C SER A 488 37.13 1.70 -60.28
N SER A 489 36.67 0.53 -59.84
CA SER A 489 37.07 -0.05 -58.56
C SER A 489 38.40 -0.80 -58.67
N TYR A 490 39.24 -0.74 -57.65
CA TYR A 490 40.50 -1.48 -57.58
C TYR A 490 40.87 -1.87 -56.15
N CYS A 491 41.76 -2.84 -56.02
CA CYS A 491 42.28 -3.28 -54.72
C CYS A 491 43.54 -2.51 -54.34
N CYS A 492 43.60 -1.98 -53.13
CA CYS A 492 44.79 -1.25 -52.64
C CYS A 492 45.98 -2.15 -52.30
N LEU A 493 45.75 -3.45 -52.07
CA LEU A 493 46.81 -4.40 -51.74
C LEU A 493 47.58 -4.86 -52.98
N CYS A 494 46.85 -5.20 -54.05
CA CYS A 494 47.44 -5.76 -55.26
C CYS A 494 47.35 -4.84 -56.49
N TYR A 495 46.76 -3.66 -56.36
CA TYR A 495 46.59 -2.66 -57.42
C TYR A 495 45.92 -3.19 -58.70
N LYS A 496 45.04 -4.20 -58.59
CA LYS A 496 44.26 -4.73 -59.72
C LYS A 496 42.87 -4.13 -59.74
N VAL A 497 42.35 -3.88 -60.94
CA VAL A 497 40.95 -3.46 -61.14
C VAL A 497 40.02 -4.59 -60.69
N VAL A 498 39.07 -4.25 -59.84
CA VAL A 498 38.07 -5.17 -59.29
C VAL A 498 36.75 -4.96 -60.04
N ARG A 499 36.39 -5.91 -60.91
CA ARG A 499 35.10 -5.88 -61.63
C ARG A 499 33.97 -6.49 -60.79
N ARG A 500 34.27 -7.50 -59.98
CA ARG A 500 33.35 -8.17 -59.06
C ARG A 500 34.07 -8.43 -57.74
N THR A 501 33.50 -7.94 -56.64
CA THR A 501 34.11 -8.04 -55.31
C THR A 501 34.23 -9.49 -54.83
N SER A 502 33.24 -10.33 -55.10
CA SER A 502 33.22 -11.76 -54.70
C SER A 502 34.28 -12.63 -55.40
N GLU A 503 34.70 -12.24 -56.61
CA GLU A 503 35.73 -12.94 -57.36
C GLU A 503 37.13 -12.56 -56.87
N HIS A 504 37.31 -11.33 -56.38
CA HIS A 504 38.61 -10.81 -55.97
C HIS A 504 38.91 -10.97 -54.48
N TYR A 505 37.90 -10.78 -53.62
CA TYR A 505 38.06 -10.83 -52.16
C TYR A 505 37.54 -12.16 -51.57
N GLY A 506 38.25 -12.70 -50.58
CA GLY A 506 37.86 -13.93 -49.88
C GLY A 506 39.03 -14.65 -49.22
N SER A 507 38.78 -15.85 -48.68
CA SER A 507 39.73 -16.61 -47.85
C SER A 507 40.65 -17.57 -48.62
N GLY A 508 40.67 -17.49 -49.96
CA GLY A 508 41.45 -18.38 -50.81
C GLY A 508 42.88 -17.88 -51.07
N PRO A 509 43.83 -18.75 -51.45
CA PRO A 509 45.24 -18.40 -51.64
C PRO A 509 45.50 -17.40 -52.78
N SER A 510 44.55 -17.23 -53.71
CA SER A 510 44.60 -16.26 -54.81
C SER A 510 43.74 -15.01 -54.58
N LYS A 511 43.09 -14.87 -53.42
CA LYS A 511 42.16 -13.78 -53.10
C LYS A 511 42.76 -12.79 -52.12
N CYS A 512 42.44 -11.52 -52.30
CA CYS A 512 42.84 -10.47 -51.38
C CYS A 512 41.88 -10.41 -50.17
N ARG A 513 42.37 -9.93 -49.02
CA ARG A 513 41.49 -9.61 -47.88
C ARG A 513 40.79 -8.28 -48.13
N GLN A 514 39.47 -8.25 -47.96
CA GLN A 514 38.69 -7.02 -48.17
C GLN A 514 38.92 -6.00 -47.06
N HIS A 515 39.15 -6.45 -45.84
CA HIS A 515 39.38 -5.59 -44.69
C HIS A 515 40.74 -5.87 -44.06
N THR A 516 41.62 -4.87 -44.03
CA THR A 516 42.86 -4.87 -43.25
C THR A 516 43.04 -3.52 -42.60
N ALA A 517 43.45 -3.50 -41.33
CA ALA A 517 43.95 -2.29 -40.70
C ALA A 517 45.17 -1.77 -41.48
N ASP A 518 45.32 -0.46 -41.52
CA ASP A 518 46.47 0.21 -42.14
C ASP A 518 47.74 0.11 -41.28
#